data_AF-B4K221-F1
#
_entry.id   AF-B4K221-F1
#
_cell.length_a   1.000
_cell.length_b   1.000
_cell.length_c   1.000
_cell.angle_alpha   90.00
_cell.angle_beta   90.00
_cell.angle_gamma   90.00
#
_symmetry.space_group_name_H-M   'P 1'
#
loop_
_entity.id
_entity.type
_entity.pdbx_description
1 polymer ?
#
loop_
_entity_poly.entity_id
_entity_poly.type
_entity_poly.pdbx_seq_one_letter_code
_entity_poly.pdbx_strand_id
1 'polypeptide(L)'
;MRLYIIFILVSGLCHNLQCIQLGNPTDPIDLQLQEKLLKILERIRLERNYDTIVIYGQSGGEDCLFHELLPKLQLPTVLLTKGSSLSDWSFSSDSLLLCCDSKAEQEQNTRSLLRLQQARRLVYLESEMQPQWLCEDYFEREQHNVAMMNAQGDLFSCRLFQEINHVQLDINSDSKSAFDSIYVQQFRNMQGAVIRSEPDQWAPSTIVYIDAITGKLKMAGMRQFW
;
A
#
# COMPACT_ATOMS: atom_id res chain seq x y z
N MET A 1 -17.31 47.30 50.75
CA MET A 1 -17.88 46.15 50.01
C MET A 1 -18.10 46.49 48.53
N ARG A 2 -17.03 46.64 47.74
CA ARG A 2 -17.10 46.75 46.26
C ARG A 2 -15.93 46.06 45.54
N LEU A 3 -14.85 45.72 46.24
CA LEU A 3 -13.72 44.97 45.66
C LEU A 3 -13.86 43.44 45.71
N TYR A 4 -14.68 42.88 46.59
CA TYR A 4 -14.84 41.42 46.70
C TYR A 4 -15.70 40.79 45.60
N ILE A 5 -16.53 41.59 44.90
CA ILE A 5 -17.43 41.08 43.84
C ILE A 5 -16.68 40.88 42.51
N ILE A 6 -15.57 41.59 42.29
CA ILE A 6 -14.79 41.48 41.06
C ILE A 6 -13.96 40.17 41.05
N PHE A 7 -13.47 39.73 42.21
CA PHE A 7 -12.68 38.50 42.30
C PHE A 7 -13.49 37.24 42.02
N ILE A 8 -14.77 37.20 42.41
CA ILE A 8 -15.65 36.03 42.21
C ILE A 8 -16.08 35.89 40.75
N LEU A 9 -16.20 37.00 40.00
CA LEU A 9 -16.53 36.96 38.57
C LEU A 9 -15.34 36.54 37.68
N VAL A 10 -14.10 36.78 38.11
CA VAL A 10 -12.90 36.36 37.36
C VAL A 10 -12.54 34.90 37.65
N SER A 11 -12.77 34.39 38.86
CA SER A 11 -12.53 32.97 39.19
C SER A 11 -13.57 32.01 38.60
N GLY A 12 -14.74 32.51 38.16
CA GLY A 12 -15.82 31.69 37.59
C GLY A 12 -15.70 31.39 36.10
N LEU A 13 -14.85 32.10 35.35
CA LEU A 13 -14.66 31.86 33.91
C LEU A 13 -13.57 30.81 33.58
N CYS A 14 -12.77 30.39 34.56
CA CYS A 14 -11.66 29.44 34.33
C CYS A 14 -12.01 27.96 34.53
N HIS A 15 -13.27 27.59 34.78
CA HIS A 15 -13.66 26.20 35.05
C HIS A 15 -14.29 25.42 33.88
N ASN A 16 -14.46 26.03 32.70
CA ASN A 16 -15.04 25.35 31.53
C ASN A 16 -14.09 25.19 30.33
N LEU A 17 -12.77 25.37 30.51
CA LEU A 17 -11.79 24.85 29.56
C LEU A 17 -11.17 23.58 30.15
N GLN A 18 -11.91 22.46 30.04
CA GLN A 18 -11.25 21.17 29.96
C GLN A 18 -10.52 21.14 28.61
N CYS A 19 -9.26 21.57 28.63
CA CYS A 19 -8.32 21.20 27.58
C CYS A 19 -8.27 19.67 27.59
N ILE A 20 -8.90 19.05 26.59
CA ILE A 20 -8.59 17.69 26.18
C ILE A 20 -7.08 17.67 25.98
N GLN A 21 -6.37 16.93 26.82
CA GLN A 21 -4.97 16.65 26.58
C GLN A 21 -4.91 15.69 25.40
N LEU A 22 -4.95 16.27 24.19
CA LEU A 22 -4.51 15.61 22.99
C LEU A 22 -3.06 15.21 23.28
N GLY A 23 -2.77 13.92 23.13
CA GLY A 23 -1.45 13.35 23.39
C GLY A 23 -0.36 14.20 22.75
N ASN A 24 0.80 14.24 23.42
CA ASN A 24 1.98 14.98 23.00
C ASN A 24 2.13 14.97 21.47
N PRO A 25 2.24 16.14 20.81
CA PRO A 25 2.59 16.15 19.40
C PRO A 25 3.98 15.52 19.28
N THR A 26 4.01 14.36 18.65
CA THR A 26 5.22 13.71 18.15
C THR A 26 6.00 14.72 17.32
N ASP A 27 7.33 14.58 17.34
CA ASP A 27 8.23 15.51 16.65
C ASP A 27 7.70 15.80 15.24
N PRO A 28 7.50 17.08 14.88
CA PRO A 28 6.87 17.44 13.61
C PRO A 28 7.63 16.75 12.48
N ILE A 29 6.90 16.14 11.55
CA ILE A 29 7.51 15.64 10.31
C ILE A 29 8.38 16.76 9.76
N ASP A 30 9.66 16.45 9.54
CA ASP A 30 10.58 17.41 8.94
C ASP A 30 9.94 17.96 7.66
N LEU A 31 9.81 19.29 7.57
CA LEU A 31 9.21 19.98 6.43
C LEU A 31 9.80 19.48 5.10
N GLN A 32 11.09 19.12 5.11
CA GLN A 32 11.77 18.55 3.96
C GLN A 32 11.23 17.17 3.56
N LEU A 33 10.94 16.29 4.53
CA LEU A 33 10.33 14.98 4.28
C LEU A 33 8.91 15.13 3.75
N GLN A 34 8.16 16.09 4.29
CA GLN A 34 6.80 16.40 3.84
C GLN A 34 6.78 16.87 2.37
N GLU A 35 7.71 17.74 1.97
CA GLU A 35 7.87 18.16 0.57
C GLU A 35 8.25 17.00 -0.34
N LYS A 36 9.21 16.16 0.07
CA LYS A 36 9.60 14.98 -0.72
C LYS A 36 8.42 14.04 -0.95
N LEU A 37 7.63 13.78 0.09
CA LEU A 37 6.49 12.89 -0.02
C LEU A 37 5.39 13.46 -0.92
N LEU A 38 5.12 14.77 -0.85
CA LEU A 38 4.20 15.42 -1.79
C LEU A 38 4.66 15.25 -3.24
N LYS A 39 5.95 15.45 -3.52
CA LYS A 39 6.52 15.22 -4.86
C LYS A 39 6.39 13.77 -5.32
N ILE A 40 6.60 12.81 -4.42
CA ILE A 40 6.40 11.38 -4.72
C ILE A 40 4.94 11.11 -5.11
N LEU A 41 3.98 11.62 -4.32
CA LEU A 41 2.56 11.46 -4.59
C LEU A 41 2.14 12.11 -5.92
N GLU A 42 2.64 13.31 -6.21
CA GLU A 42 2.45 13.99 -7.49
C GLU A 42 2.98 13.14 -8.65
N ARG A 43 4.19 12.59 -8.53
CA ARG A 43 4.77 11.71 -9.54
C ARG A 43 3.96 10.44 -9.75
N ILE A 44 3.51 9.79 -8.67
CA ILE A 44 2.62 8.61 -8.75
C ILE A 44 1.36 8.95 -9.53
N ARG A 45 0.79 10.13 -9.30
CA ARG A 45 -0.42 10.62 -9.98
C ARG A 45 -0.17 10.89 -11.46
N LEU A 46 1.01 11.40 -11.83
CA LEU A 46 1.42 11.64 -13.21
C LEU A 46 1.63 10.35 -14.00
N GLU A 47 2.15 9.29 -13.37
CA GLU A 47 2.30 7.98 -14.03
C GLU A 47 0.94 7.33 -14.31
N ARG A 48 0.05 7.35 -13.31
CA ARG A 48 -1.33 6.91 -13.44
C ARG A 48 -2.18 7.64 -12.41
N ASN A 49 -3.23 8.32 -12.87
CA ASN A 49 -4.09 9.11 -11.99
C ASN A 49 -4.74 8.23 -10.90
N TYR A 50 -5.04 8.82 -9.75
CA TYR A 50 -5.87 8.24 -8.70
C TYR A 50 -6.80 9.33 -8.16
N ASP A 51 -8.01 8.94 -7.77
CA ASP A 51 -9.03 9.86 -7.27
C ASP A 51 -9.36 9.64 -5.79
N THR A 52 -8.92 8.52 -5.22
CA THR A 52 -9.19 8.12 -3.84
C THR A 52 -7.90 7.68 -3.17
N ILE A 53 -7.69 8.12 -1.93
CA ILE A 53 -6.60 7.70 -1.06
C ILE A 53 -7.16 6.73 -0.02
N VAL A 54 -6.45 5.63 0.18
CA VAL A 54 -6.75 4.65 1.22
C VAL A 54 -5.56 4.60 2.15
N ILE A 55 -5.74 4.95 3.42
CA ILE A 55 -4.68 4.86 4.41
C ILE A 55 -4.86 3.58 5.22
N TYR A 56 -3.84 2.73 5.20
CA TYR A 56 -3.69 1.59 6.08
C TYR A 56 -2.86 1.97 7.29
N GLY A 57 -3.49 2.07 8.46
CA GLY A 57 -2.83 2.39 9.72
C GLY A 57 -3.55 1.77 10.91
N GLN A 58 -2.90 1.76 12.08
CA GLN A 58 -3.56 1.31 13.30
C GLN A 58 -4.63 2.33 13.73
N SER A 59 -5.88 1.89 13.88
CA SER A 59 -6.83 2.64 14.72
C SER A 59 -6.34 2.53 16.16
N GLY A 60 -5.88 3.63 16.75
CA GLY A 60 -5.67 3.71 18.19
C GLY A 60 -4.27 4.05 18.70
N GLY A 61 -3.38 4.59 17.87
CA GLY A 61 -2.17 5.26 18.36
C GLY A 61 -0.88 4.61 17.90
N GLU A 62 -0.42 5.04 16.73
CA GLU A 62 0.96 5.18 16.29
C GLU A 62 0.88 6.17 15.11
N ASP A 63 1.66 7.26 15.15
CA ASP A 63 1.47 8.40 14.26
C ASP A 63 1.78 8.05 12.81
N CYS A 64 0.74 7.86 12.01
CA CYS A 64 0.89 7.67 10.59
C CYS A 64 1.26 8.98 9.91
N LEU A 65 2.46 9.03 9.33
CA LEU A 65 2.99 10.21 8.64
C LEU A 65 2.08 10.75 7.52
N PHE A 66 1.25 9.88 6.92
CA PHE A 66 0.34 10.27 5.84
C PHE A 66 -0.83 11.11 6.33
N HIS A 67 -1.20 11.05 7.62
CA HIS A 67 -2.30 11.84 8.15
C HIS A 67 -2.05 13.34 8.06
N GLU A 68 -0.80 13.79 8.27
CA GLU A 68 -0.42 15.20 8.17
C GLU A 68 -0.51 15.76 6.75
N LEU A 69 -0.54 14.90 5.74
CA LEU A 69 -0.62 15.29 4.33
C LEU A 69 -2.06 15.40 3.80
N LEU A 70 -3.02 14.81 4.49
CA LEU A 70 -4.42 14.79 4.07
C LEU A 70 -4.99 16.18 3.76
N PRO A 71 -4.74 17.23 4.58
CA PRO A 71 -5.25 18.57 4.29
C PRO A 71 -4.73 19.14 2.96
N LYS A 72 -3.52 18.75 2.54
CA LYS A 72 -2.88 19.24 1.32
C LYS A 72 -3.35 18.50 0.07
N LEU A 73 -3.70 17.22 0.18
CA LEU A 73 -4.05 16.37 -0.96
C LEU A 73 -5.46 16.63 -1.49
N GLN A 74 -6.39 17.10 -0.65
CA GLN A 74 -7.78 17.44 -1.03
C GLN A 74 -8.52 16.31 -1.79
N LEU A 75 -8.17 15.06 -1.51
CA LEU A 75 -8.78 13.88 -2.11
C LEU A 75 -9.65 13.14 -1.09
N PRO A 76 -10.74 12.49 -1.53
CA PRO A 76 -11.46 11.52 -0.72
C PRO A 76 -10.49 10.53 -0.09
N THR A 77 -10.52 10.45 1.23
CA THR A 77 -9.62 9.60 2.01
C THR A 77 -10.43 8.61 2.82
N VAL A 78 -10.10 7.34 2.70
CA VAL A 78 -10.65 6.25 3.50
C VAL A 78 -9.59 5.78 4.47
N LEU A 79 -9.91 5.74 5.75
CA LEU A 79 -9.03 5.21 6.78
C LEU A 79 -9.43 3.76 7.07
N LEU A 80 -8.50 2.84 6.86
CA LEU A 80 -8.68 1.42 7.10
C LEU A 80 -7.79 0.96 8.24
N THR A 81 -8.37 0.16 9.12
CA THR A 81 -7.67 -0.52 10.20
C THR A 81 -7.03 -1.80 9.71
N LYS A 82 -6.11 -2.37 10.50
CA LYS A 82 -5.51 -3.69 10.22
C LYS A 82 -6.59 -4.74 9.96
N GLY A 83 -6.62 -5.28 8.75
CA GLY A 83 -7.66 -6.18 8.28
C GLY A 83 -8.96 -5.44 8.02
N SER A 84 -9.35 -5.36 6.75
CA SER A 84 -10.57 -4.70 6.32
C SER A 84 -11.59 -5.72 5.82
N SER A 85 -12.85 -5.32 5.77
CA SER A 85 -13.95 -6.13 5.25
C SER A 85 -14.21 -5.78 3.78
N LEU A 86 -14.91 -6.65 3.05
CA LEU A 86 -15.24 -6.40 1.65
C LEU A 86 -16.05 -5.10 1.43
N SER A 87 -16.88 -4.72 2.41
CA SER A 87 -17.63 -3.45 2.38
C SER A 87 -16.71 -2.24 2.46
N ASP A 88 -15.58 -2.37 3.13
CA ASP A 88 -14.62 -1.29 3.25
C ASP A 88 -13.97 -1.01 1.89
N TRP A 89 -13.90 -2.00 1.00
CA TRP A 89 -13.33 -1.94 -0.36
C TRP A 89 -14.32 -1.53 -1.47
N SER A 90 -15.41 -0.83 -1.15
CA SER A 90 -16.43 -0.43 -2.14
C SER A 90 -16.13 0.90 -2.86
N PHE A 91 -14.89 1.37 -2.84
CA PHE A 91 -14.46 2.64 -3.46
C PHE A 91 -13.97 2.48 -4.91
N SER A 92 -13.60 3.58 -5.55
CA SER A 92 -13.25 3.67 -6.98
C SER A 92 -12.16 2.66 -7.38
N SER A 93 -12.13 2.31 -8.67
CA SER A 93 -11.12 1.40 -9.24
C SER A 93 -9.70 1.98 -9.28
N ASP A 94 -9.54 3.29 -9.07
CA ASP A 94 -8.25 3.99 -9.16
C ASP A 94 -7.85 4.60 -7.80
N SER A 95 -7.76 3.74 -6.79
CA SER A 95 -7.27 4.09 -5.44
C SER A 95 -5.75 3.97 -5.30
N LEU A 96 -5.14 4.86 -4.52
CA LEU A 96 -3.76 4.72 -4.03
C LEU A 96 -3.77 4.33 -2.55
N LEU A 97 -3.06 3.25 -2.22
CA LEU A 97 -2.90 2.79 -0.85
C LEU A 97 -1.66 3.43 -0.23
N LEU A 98 -1.81 4.03 0.93
CA LEU A 98 -0.73 4.56 1.75
C LEU A 98 -0.64 3.73 3.02
N CYS A 99 0.42 2.94 3.16
CA CYS A 99 0.60 2.03 4.29
C CYS A 99 1.57 2.63 5.29
N CYS A 100 1.08 2.95 6.48
CA CYS A 100 1.84 3.64 7.53
C CYS A 100 3.02 2.82 8.07
N ASP A 101 2.95 1.50 7.94
CA ASP A 101 4.00 0.57 8.32
C ASP A 101 4.01 -0.64 7.39
N SER A 102 5.08 -1.42 7.45
CA SER A 102 5.31 -2.62 6.63
C SER A 102 4.23 -3.70 6.78
N LYS A 103 3.53 -3.71 7.90
CA LYS A 103 2.54 -4.72 8.30
C LYS A 103 1.13 -4.12 8.45
N ALA A 104 0.87 -2.93 7.91
CA ALA A 104 -0.40 -2.25 8.11
C ALA A 104 -1.53 -2.93 7.33
N GLU A 105 -1.19 -3.46 6.15
CA GLU A 105 -2.11 -4.19 5.28
C GLU A 105 -2.11 -5.69 5.63
N GLN A 106 -3.07 -6.12 6.45
CA GLN A 106 -3.27 -7.52 6.86
C GLN A 106 -4.65 -8.03 6.43
N GLU A 107 -4.96 -7.94 5.15
CA GLU A 107 -6.21 -8.49 4.61
C GLU A 107 -6.16 -10.02 4.58
N GLN A 108 -7.21 -10.66 5.09
CA GLN A 108 -7.36 -12.11 5.14
C GLN A 108 -8.48 -12.61 4.21
N ASN A 109 -9.37 -11.71 3.78
CA ASN A 109 -10.44 -12.04 2.88
C ASN A 109 -9.88 -12.27 1.45
N THR A 110 -10.01 -13.48 0.93
CA THR A 110 -9.53 -13.86 -0.41
C THR A 110 -10.08 -12.95 -1.52
N ARG A 111 -11.33 -12.51 -1.41
CA ARG A 111 -11.95 -11.65 -2.44
C ARG A 111 -11.41 -10.22 -2.40
N SER A 112 -11.14 -9.70 -1.20
CA SER A 112 -10.43 -8.41 -1.04
C SER A 112 -8.98 -8.51 -1.52
N LEU A 113 -8.28 -9.62 -1.21
CA LEU A 113 -6.91 -9.87 -1.68
C LEU A 113 -6.79 -9.84 -3.20
N LEU A 114 -7.73 -10.46 -3.93
CA LEU A 114 -7.75 -10.40 -5.40
C LEU A 114 -7.86 -8.96 -5.94
N ARG A 115 -8.62 -8.09 -5.26
CA ARG A 115 -8.70 -6.67 -5.63
C ARG A 115 -7.39 -5.93 -5.32
N LEU A 116 -6.75 -6.28 -4.21
CA LEU A 116 -5.49 -5.71 -3.75
C LEU A 116 -4.27 -6.04 -4.62
N GLN A 117 -4.30 -7.14 -5.38
CA GLN A 117 -3.20 -7.53 -6.25
C GLN A 117 -2.81 -6.43 -7.24
N GLN A 118 -3.80 -5.71 -7.78
CA GLN A 118 -3.58 -4.63 -8.75
C GLN A 118 -3.44 -3.25 -8.10
N ALA A 119 -3.78 -3.12 -6.81
CA ALA A 119 -3.72 -1.86 -6.09
C ALA A 119 -2.29 -1.35 -6.00
N ARG A 120 -2.10 -0.05 -6.26
CA ARG A 120 -0.80 0.62 -6.11
C ARG A 120 -0.63 1.05 -4.68
N ARG A 121 0.57 0.84 -4.13
CA ARG A 121 0.87 1.09 -2.72
C ARG A 121 2.14 1.90 -2.57
N LEU A 122 2.08 2.89 -1.69
CA LEU A 122 3.25 3.53 -1.11
C LEU A 122 3.35 3.14 0.37
N VAL A 123 4.40 2.41 0.71
CA VAL A 123 4.62 1.88 2.07
C VAL A 123 5.71 2.71 2.76
N TYR A 124 5.47 3.12 4.00
CA TYR A 124 6.53 3.69 4.81
C TYR A 124 7.46 2.58 5.31
N LEU A 125 8.76 2.73 5.04
CA LEU A 125 9.78 1.78 5.42
C LEU A 125 10.39 2.20 6.76
N GLU A 126 10.13 1.38 7.77
CA GLU A 126 10.72 1.50 9.11
C GLU A 126 12.25 1.38 9.03
N SER A 127 12.97 2.11 9.90
CA SER A 127 14.44 2.28 9.78
C SER A 127 15.23 0.96 9.92
N GLU A 128 14.66 -0.06 10.53
CA GLU A 128 15.29 -1.37 10.72
C GLU A 128 15.04 -2.34 9.55
N MET A 129 14.07 -2.05 8.69
CA MET A 129 13.65 -2.95 7.62
C MET A 129 14.40 -2.65 6.32
N GLN A 130 14.99 -3.69 5.71
CA GLN A 130 15.59 -3.52 4.39
C GLN A 130 14.53 -3.61 3.28
N PRO A 131 14.65 -2.82 2.19
CA PRO A 131 13.73 -2.86 1.06
C PRO A 131 13.50 -4.26 0.49
N GLN A 132 14.56 -5.08 0.47
CA GLN A 132 14.51 -6.43 -0.09
C GLN A 132 13.49 -7.32 0.62
N TRP A 133 13.51 -7.33 1.95
CA TRP A 133 12.60 -8.14 2.77
C TRP A 133 11.14 -7.69 2.60
N LEU A 134 10.91 -6.38 2.52
CA LEU A 134 9.57 -5.83 2.28
C LEU A 134 9.03 -6.30 0.91
N CYS A 135 9.86 -6.23 -0.14
CA CYS A 135 9.43 -6.69 -1.46
C CYS A 135 9.12 -8.20 -1.48
N GLU A 136 9.93 -9.03 -0.84
CA GLU A 136 9.68 -10.48 -0.73
C GLU A 136 8.35 -10.78 -0.05
N ASP A 137 8.08 -10.16 1.10
CA ASP A 137 6.83 -10.34 1.86
C ASP A 137 5.58 -9.91 1.05
N TYR A 138 5.67 -8.85 0.26
CA TYR A 138 4.59 -8.47 -0.67
C TYR A 138 4.47 -9.42 -1.87
N PHE A 139 5.57 -9.98 -2.36
CA PHE A 139 5.54 -10.91 -3.49
C PHE A 139 4.95 -12.26 -3.12
N GLU A 140 5.20 -12.76 -1.91
CA GLU A 140 4.54 -13.96 -1.38
C GLU A 140 3.02 -13.82 -1.34
N ARG A 141 2.52 -12.58 -1.21
CA ARG A 141 1.09 -12.24 -1.22
C ARG A 141 0.53 -11.91 -2.61
N GLU A 142 1.30 -12.15 -3.68
CA GLU A 142 0.96 -11.80 -5.09
C GLU A 142 0.68 -10.30 -5.29
N GLN A 143 1.29 -9.47 -4.47
CA GLN A 143 1.00 -8.05 -4.36
C GLN A 143 2.14 -7.23 -4.97
N HIS A 144 2.16 -7.06 -6.29
CA HIS A 144 3.37 -6.63 -7.00
C HIS A 144 3.58 -5.12 -7.20
N ASN A 145 2.54 -4.29 -7.05
CA ASN A 145 2.61 -2.84 -7.26
C ASN A 145 3.00 -2.09 -5.97
N VAL A 146 4.22 -2.35 -5.48
CA VAL A 146 4.77 -1.75 -4.25
C VAL A 146 5.83 -0.70 -4.58
N ALA A 147 5.63 0.49 -4.04
CA ALA A 147 6.67 1.47 -3.81
C ALA A 147 6.83 1.70 -2.31
N MET A 148 8.01 2.11 -1.86
CA MET A 148 8.28 2.36 -0.45
C MET A 148 9.16 3.60 -0.28
N MET A 149 9.05 4.25 0.88
CA MET A 149 9.83 5.42 1.23
C MET A 149 10.41 5.28 2.62
N ASN A 150 11.71 5.53 2.79
CA ASN A 150 12.36 5.53 4.10
C ASN A 150 12.21 6.88 4.83
N ALA A 151 12.72 6.97 6.06
CA ALA A 151 12.72 8.21 6.84
C ALA A 151 13.54 9.36 6.21
N GLN A 152 14.51 9.04 5.36
CA GLN A 152 15.31 10.03 4.61
C GLN A 152 14.56 10.58 3.38
N GLY A 153 13.42 9.97 3.04
CA GLY A 153 12.61 10.29 1.87
C GLY A 153 13.13 9.69 0.58
N ASP A 154 14.03 8.70 0.62
CA ASP A 154 14.44 7.95 -0.56
C ASP A 154 13.30 7.04 -1.02
N LEU A 155 13.04 7.06 -2.32
CA LEU A 155 11.99 6.27 -2.96
C LEU A 155 12.57 4.97 -3.51
N PHE A 156 11.98 3.84 -3.13
CA PHE A 156 12.30 2.54 -3.71
C PHE A 156 11.07 1.92 -4.33
N SER A 157 11.28 1.07 -5.33
CA SER A 157 10.22 0.35 -6.01
C SER A 157 10.58 -1.11 -6.19
N CYS A 158 9.61 -2.00 -5.93
CA CYS A 158 9.83 -3.45 -6.03
C CYS A 158 9.84 -3.95 -7.48
N ARG A 159 10.69 -4.95 -7.74
CA ARG A 159 10.95 -5.57 -9.05
C ARG A 159 11.02 -7.09 -8.89
N LEU A 160 10.00 -7.81 -9.33
CA LEU A 160 9.90 -9.25 -9.09
C LEU A 160 10.95 -10.06 -9.86
N PHE A 161 11.24 -9.66 -11.10
CA PHE A 161 12.07 -10.44 -12.04
C PHE A 161 13.51 -9.90 -12.18
N GLN A 162 14.05 -9.26 -11.14
CA GLN A 162 15.41 -8.73 -11.11
C GLN A 162 16.25 -9.44 -10.04
N GLU A 163 17.56 -9.50 -10.23
CA GLU A 163 18.50 -10.12 -9.26
C GLU A 163 18.45 -9.43 -7.89
N ILE A 164 18.39 -8.09 -7.92
CA ILE A 164 18.01 -7.28 -6.76
C ILE A 164 16.54 -6.92 -6.96
N ASN A 165 15.70 -7.33 -6.02
CA ASN A 165 14.24 -7.26 -6.14
C ASN A 165 13.64 -5.86 -5.90
N HIS A 166 14.47 -4.83 -5.87
CA HIS A 166 14.08 -3.44 -5.67
C HIS A 166 15.05 -2.49 -6.39
N VAL A 167 14.57 -1.29 -6.71
CA VAL A 167 15.35 -0.22 -7.33
C VAL A 167 15.08 1.09 -6.60
N GLN A 168 16.15 1.81 -6.26
CA GLN A 168 16.04 3.19 -5.77
C GLN A 168 15.78 4.14 -6.95
N LEU A 169 14.81 5.03 -6.80
CA LEU A 169 14.38 5.97 -7.83
C LEU A 169 14.70 7.40 -7.41
N ASP A 170 15.08 8.24 -8.37
CA ASP A 170 15.23 9.68 -8.15
C ASP A 170 13.87 10.37 -8.22
N ILE A 171 13.42 10.94 -7.11
CA ILE A 171 12.12 11.63 -6.98
C ILE A 171 11.94 12.72 -8.04
N ASN A 172 13.02 13.42 -8.43
CA ASN A 172 12.96 14.55 -9.37
C ASN A 172 13.11 14.14 -10.83
N SER A 173 13.25 12.85 -11.11
CA SER A 173 13.36 12.41 -12.49
C SER A 173 12.00 12.49 -13.20
N ASP A 174 11.97 13.28 -14.27
CA ASP A 174 10.84 13.39 -15.19
C ASP A 174 10.87 12.31 -16.30
N SER A 175 11.81 11.36 -16.20
CA SER A 175 12.03 10.36 -17.24
C SER A 175 10.87 9.37 -17.31
N LYS A 176 10.16 9.36 -18.45
CA LYS A 176 9.13 8.36 -18.76
C LYS A 176 9.70 7.02 -19.22
N SER A 177 10.97 6.73 -18.93
CA SER A 177 11.57 5.45 -19.30
C SER A 177 11.00 4.34 -18.41
N ALA A 178 10.84 3.14 -18.96
CA ALA A 178 10.34 1.99 -18.19
C ALA A 178 11.24 1.61 -17.01
N PHE A 179 12.50 2.03 -17.02
CA PHE A 179 13.45 1.80 -15.93
C PHE A 179 13.21 2.73 -14.73
N ASP A 180 12.57 3.87 -14.96
CA ASP A 180 12.35 4.91 -13.97
C ASP A 180 10.87 5.08 -13.60
N SER A 181 10.00 4.15 -14.00
CA SER A 181 8.60 4.17 -13.55
C SER A 181 8.49 3.62 -12.12
N ILE A 182 7.74 4.29 -11.25
CA ILE A 182 7.45 3.86 -9.89
C ILE A 182 6.74 2.50 -9.89
N TYR A 183 5.79 2.28 -10.79
CA TYR A 183 5.11 0.98 -10.91
C TYR A 183 5.34 0.38 -12.29
N VAL A 184 6.01 -0.77 -12.34
CA VAL A 184 6.23 -1.52 -13.58
C VAL A 184 5.20 -2.62 -13.74
N GLN A 185 4.71 -2.82 -14.96
CA GLN A 185 3.91 -3.99 -15.27
C GLN A 185 4.84 -5.22 -15.33
N GLN A 186 4.98 -5.90 -14.19
CA GLN A 186 5.92 -7.03 -14.02
C GLN A 186 5.70 -8.14 -15.07
N PHE A 187 4.45 -8.34 -15.52
CA PHE A 187 4.07 -9.41 -16.45
C PHE A 187 3.90 -8.96 -17.92
N ARG A 188 4.33 -7.74 -18.28
CA ARG A 188 4.07 -7.13 -19.61
C ARG A 188 4.61 -7.96 -20.79
N ASN A 189 5.56 -8.85 -20.54
CA ASN A 189 6.19 -9.72 -21.54
C ASN A 189 5.87 -11.21 -21.35
N MET A 190 4.86 -11.56 -20.54
CA MET A 190 4.43 -12.95 -20.41
C MET A 190 3.49 -13.42 -21.52
N GLN A 191 3.08 -12.52 -22.42
CA GLN A 191 2.23 -12.88 -23.55
C GLN A 191 2.98 -13.80 -24.52
N GLY A 192 2.56 -15.06 -24.60
CA GLY A 192 3.24 -16.11 -25.37
C GLY A 192 4.40 -16.79 -24.63
N ALA A 193 4.72 -16.37 -23.40
CA ALA A 193 5.67 -17.08 -22.56
C ALA A 193 5.06 -18.43 -22.13
N VAL A 194 5.90 -19.47 -22.11
CA VAL A 194 5.47 -20.80 -21.68
C VAL A 194 5.25 -20.77 -20.17
N ILE A 195 3.99 -20.82 -19.75
CA ILE A 195 3.62 -20.99 -18.33
C ILE A 195 3.79 -22.48 -17.99
N ARG A 196 4.70 -22.79 -17.07
CA ARG A 196 4.78 -24.12 -16.47
C ARG A 196 3.70 -24.21 -15.41
N SER A 197 2.78 -25.16 -15.57
CA SER A 197 1.82 -25.51 -14.53
C SER A 197 2.11 -26.94 -14.08
N GLU A 198 2.06 -27.17 -12.78
CA GLU A 198 2.10 -28.50 -12.18
C GLU A 198 0.67 -28.84 -11.72
N PRO A 199 -0.12 -29.50 -12.57
CA PRO A 199 -1.47 -29.89 -12.22
C PRO A 199 -1.46 -31.09 -11.27
N ASP A 200 -2.38 -31.07 -10.32
CA ASP A 200 -2.70 -32.15 -9.40
C ASP A 200 -2.92 -33.45 -10.20
N GLN A 201 -2.49 -34.62 -9.73
CA GLN A 201 -2.67 -35.89 -10.47
C GLN A 201 -3.90 -36.67 -9.99
N TRP A 202 -5.03 -35.97 -9.84
CA TRP A 202 -6.26 -36.55 -9.28
C TRP A 202 -7.36 -36.71 -10.33
N ALA A 203 -7.79 -37.95 -10.55
CA ALA A 203 -8.96 -38.24 -11.38
C ALA A 203 -10.26 -37.77 -10.68
N PRO A 204 -11.23 -37.17 -11.39
CA PRO A 204 -11.30 -36.93 -12.83
C PRO A 204 -10.75 -35.56 -13.29
N SER A 205 -10.24 -34.75 -12.35
CA SER A 205 -9.81 -33.37 -12.61
C SER A 205 -8.65 -33.29 -13.60
N THR A 206 -7.66 -34.17 -13.45
CA THR A 206 -6.39 -34.14 -14.20
C THR A 206 -5.76 -35.53 -14.20
N ILE A 207 -5.57 -36.10 -15.40
CA ILE A 207 -5.07 -37.44 -15.64
C ILE A 207 -3.98 -37.36 -16.70
N VAL A 208 -2.81 -37.91 -16.37
CA VAL A 208 -1.70 -38.07 -17.31
C VAL A 208 -1.87 -39.39 -18.06
N TYR A 209 -1.78 -39.38 -19.38
CA TYR A 209 -1.88 -40.57 -20.22
C TYR A 209 -0.92 -40.48 -21.42
N ILE A 210 -0.57 -41.63 -22.00
CA ILE A 210 0.24 -41.67 -23.23
C ILE A 210 -0.72 -41.72 -24.42
N ASP A 211 -0.59 -40.77 -25.34
CA ASP A 211 -1.37 -40.77 -26.57
C ASP A 211 -0.90 -41.90 -27.49
N ALA A 212 -1.81 -42.81 -27.83
CA ALA A 212 -1.52 -43.98 -28.66
C ALA A 212 -1.05 -43.62 -30.09
N ILE A 213 -1.44 -42.45 -30.61
CA ILE A 213 -1.09 -42.01 -31.97
C ILE A 213 0.27 -41.33 -31.99
N THR A 214 0.53 -40.47 -31.01
CA THR A 214 1.73 -39.63 -31.00
C THR A 214 2.87 -40.17 -30.11
N GLY A 215 2.58 -41.15 -29.25
CA GLY A 215 3.52 -41.67 -28.26
C GLY A 215 3.91 -40.65 -27.18
N LYS A 216 3.29 -39.46 -27.17
CA LYS A 216 3.61 -38.38 -26.25
C LYS A 216 2.77 -38.47 -24.99
N LEU A 217 3.39 -38.12 -23.87
CA LEU A 217 2.70 -37.91 -22.60
C LEU A 217 1.77 -36.69 -22.76
N LYS A 218 0.48 -36.92 -22.60
CA LYS A 218 -0.58 -35.91 -22.62
C LYS A 218 -1.30 -35.88 -21.29
N MET A 219 -2.08 -34.84 -21.10
CA MET A 219 -2.93 -34.69 -19.94
C MET A 219 -4.35 -34.36 -20.37
N ALA A 220 -5.32 -34.98 -19.72
CA ALA A 220 -6.74 -34.69 -19.90
C ALA A 220 -7.44 -34.69 -18.54
N GLY A 221 -8.54 -33.97 -18.43
CA GLY A 221 -9.37 -33.99 -17.24
C GLY A 221 -10.42 -32.89 -17.26
N MET A 222 -11.37 -32.96 -16.33
CA MET A 222 -12.43 -31.96 -16.21
C MET A 222 -12.00 -30.81 -15.29
N ARG A 223 -11.86 -29.61 -15.85
CA ARG A 223 -11.83 -28.38 -15.04
C ARG A 223 -13.23 -28.07 -14.54
N GLN A 224 -13.48 -28.23 -13.25
CA GLN A 224 -14.62 -27.59 -12.60
C GLN A 224 -14.27 -26.11 -12.41
N PHE A 225 -14.90 -25.25 -13.19
CA PHE A 225 -14.89 -23.81 -12.93
C PHE A 225 -15.90 -23.55 -11.80
N TRP A 226 -15.42 -23.08 -10.65
CA TRP A 226 -16.24 -22.53 -9.56
C TRP A 226 -16.11 -21.01 -9.55
#